data_AF-A0A967ALS1-F1
#
_entry.id   AF-A0A967ALS1-F1
#
_cell.length_a   1.000
_cell.length_b   1.000
_cell.length_c   1.000
_cell.angle_alpha   90.00
_cell.angle_beta   90.00
_cell.angle_gamma   90.00
#
_symmetry.space_group_name_H-M   'P 1'
#
loop_
_entity.id
_entity.type
_entity.pdbx_description
1 polymer ?
#
loop_
_entity_poly.entity_id
_entity_poly.type
_entity_poly.pdbx_seq_one_letter_code
_entity_poly.pdbx_strand_id
1 'polypeptide(L)'
;IITSTRPDMGSRGGHDMWISYQNQNGEWQEPLNLGDTINTSGEDMCWTFTPDGKTFTGGSGPRDSYNHDIMWVHKDNIPLLKNFEPIGPPPNLLISGKRNSDDRR
;
A
#
# COMPACT_ATOMS: atom_id res chain seq x y z
N ILE A 1 1.89 -6.27 1.04
CA ILE A 1 0.54 -5.70 1.24
C ILE A 1 -0.35 -6.26 0.15
N ILE A 2 -1.55 -6.72 0.49
CA ILE A 2 -2.48 -7.39 -0.42
C ILE A 2 -3.92 -6.96 -0.13
N THR A 3 -4.78 -7.02 -1.14
CA THR A 3 -6.24 -6.90 -0.98
C THR A 3 -6.83 -8.30 -0.79
N SER A 4 -7.79 -8.47 0.13
CA SER A 4 -8.48 -9.74 0.37
C SER A 4 -9.89 -9.54 0.90
N THR A 5 -10.81 -10.46 0.59
CA THR A 5 -12.20 -10.51 1.08
C THR A 5 -12.40 -11.52 2.21
N ARG A 6 -11.31 -11.95 2.87
CA ARG A 6 -11.40 -12.93 3.96
C ARG A 6 -12.36 -12.42 5.06
N PRO A 7 -13.31 -13.22 5.55
CA PRO A 7 -14.37 -12.74 6.44
C PRO A 7 -13.97 -12.66 7.92
N ASP A 8 -12.79 -13.17 8.28
CA ASP A 8 -12.32 -13.32 9.67
C ASP A 8 -11.14 -12.38 10.00
N MET A 9 -10.49 -12.60 11.16
CA MET A 9 -9.23 -11.92 11.52
C MET A 9 -9.29 -10.40 11.54
N GLY A 10 -10.43 -9.84 11.94
CA GLY A 10 -10.63 -8.40 12.02
C GLY A 10 -10.89 -7.73 10.67
N SER A 11 -11.38 -8.47 9.68
CA SER A 11 -11.99 -7.87 8.49
C SER A 11 -13.04 -6.81 8.86
N ARG A 12 -13.16 -5.77 8.03
CA ARG A 12 -14.20 -4.75 8.16
C ARG A 12 -15.36 -4.95 7.19
N GLY A 13 -15.17 -5.77 6.17
CA GLY A 13 -16.15 -6.08 5.15
C GLY A 13 -15.54 -5.92 3.76
N GLY A 14 -16.29 -6.33 2.73
CA GLY A 14 -15.87 -6.22 1.33
C GLY A 14 -14.42 -6.65 1.08
N HIS A 15 -13.71 -5.84 0.31
CA HIS A 15 -12.26 -5.86 0.17
C HIS A 15 -11.60 -5.06 1.29
N ASP A 16 -10.64 -5.70 1.95
CA ASP A 16 -9.77 -5.08 2.95
C ASP A 16 -8.32 -5.12 2.49
N MET A 17 -7.52 -4.19 2.99
CA MET A 17 -6.06 -4.18 2.85
C MET A 17 -5.37 -4.87 4.03
N TRP A 18 -4.42 -5.74 3.72
CA TRP A 18 -3.70 -6.58 4.66
C TRP A 18 -2.19 -6.53 4.43
N ILE A 19 -1.41 -6.82 5.47
CA ILE A 19 0.05 -6.98 5.39
C ILE A 19 0.49 -8.32 5.99
N SER A 20 1.35 -9.04 5.27
CA SER A 20 2.07 -10.20 5.79
C SER A 20 3.56 -9.95 5.69
N TYR A 21 4.31 -10.52 6.63
CA TYR A 21 5.76 -10.47 6.68
C TYR A 21 6.32 -11.86 6.41
N GLN A 22 7.48 -11.90 5.74
CA GLN A 22 8.21 -13.13 5.54
C GLN A 22 9.21 -13.31 6.69
N ASN A 23 9.25 -14.51 7.29
CA ASN A 23 10.23 -14.81 8.33
C ASN A 23 11.62 -15.08 7.72
N GLN A 24 12.61 -15.33 8.59
CA GLN A 24 14.00 -15.60 8.18
C GLN A 24 14.15 -16.87 7.32
N ASN A 25 13.19 -17.79 7.40
CA ASN A 25 13.17 -19.03 6.62
C ASN A 25 12.47 -18.87 5.26
N GLY A 26 12.00 -17.66 4.93
CA GLY A 26 11.26 -17.41 3.70
C GLY A 26 9.77 -17.77 3.79
N GLU A 27 9.22 -18.02 4.97
CA GLU A 27 7.82 -18.38 5.13
C GLU A 27 6.97 -17.14 5.41
N TRP A 28 5.90 -16.97 4.64
CA TRP A 28 4.92 -15.92 4.87
C TRP A 28 4.13 -16.19 6.15
N GLN A 29 4.08 -15.19 7.01
CA GLN A 29 3.33 -15.25 8.26
C GLN A 29 1.85 -14.93 8.03
N GLU A 30 1.02 -15.19 9.03
CA GLU A 30 -0.39 -14.84 8.97
C GLU A 30 -0.58 -13.33 8.70
N PRO A 31 -1.41 -12.93 7.72
CA PRO A 31 -1.58 -11.53 7.39
C PRO A 31 -2.40 -10.79 8.46
N LEU A 32 -2.00 -9.55 8.72
CA LEU A 32 -2.64 -8.62 9.65
C LEU A 32 -3.49 -7.61 8.87
N ASN A 33 -4.72 -7.36 9.31
CA ASN A 33 -5.58 -6.31 8.76
C ASN A 33 -4.97 -4.93 9.08
N LEU A 34 -4.93 -4.03 8.09
CA LEU A 34 -4.30 -2.71 8.26
C LEU A 34 -5.16 -1.70 9.07
N GLY A 35 -6.36 -2.09 9.46
CA GLY A 35 -7.21 -1.39 10.42
C GLY A 35 -7.96 -0.19 9.85
N ASP A 36 -8.67 0.50 10.75
CA ASP A 36 -9.72 1.48 10.42
C ASP A 36 -9.21 2.77 9.78
N THR A 37 -7.88 3.00 9.77
CA THR A 37 -7.30 4.14 9.06
C THR A 37 -7.50 4.02 7.55
N ILE A 38 -7.56 2.79 7.01
CA ILE A 38 -7.71 2.56 5.58
C ILE A 38 -8.85 1.63 5.21
N ASN A 39 -9.22 0.71 6.10
CA ASN A 39 -10.29 -0.25 5.85
C ASN A 39 -11.60 0.26 6.42
N THR A 40 -12.64 0.15 5.62
CA THR A 40 -14.01 0.54 5.90
C THR A 40 -14.92 -0.68 5.87
N SER A 41 -16.21 -0.51 6.14
CA SER A 41 -17.18 -1.59 5.91
C SER A 41 -17.52 -1.82 4.43
N GLY A 42 -16.93 -1.03 3.53
CA GLY A 42 -17.16 -1.02 2.09
C GLY A 42 -16.13 -1.84 1.31
N GLU A 43 -15.76 -1.36 0.13
CA GLU A 43 -14.68 -1.91 -0.69
C GLU A 43 -13.44 -1.02 -0.62
N ASP A 44 -12.32 -1.57 -0.11
CA ASP A 44 -11.02 -0.90 -0.06
C ASP A 44 -9.98 -1.71 -0.84
N MET A 45 -9.51 -1.16 -1.96
CA MET A 45 -8.70 -1.93 -2.91
C MET A 45 -7.68 -1.09 -3.67
N CYS A 46 -6.74 -1.79 -4.31
CA CYS A 46 -5.73 -1.19 -5.18
C CYS A 46 -4.82 -0.17 -4.49
N TRP A 47 -4.60 -0.30 -3.17
CA TRP A 47 -3.75 0.63 -2.46
C TRP A 47 -2.26 0.40 -2.75
N THR A 48 -1.51 1.49 -2.94
CA THR A 48 -0.09 1.50 -3.24
C THR A 48 0.61 2.72 -2.65
N PHE A 49 1.93 2.66 -2.52
CA PHE A 49 2.73 3.80 -2.05
C PHE A 49 3.10 4.74 -3.20
N THR A 50 3.17 6.03 -2.89
CA THR A 50 3.86 7.00 -3.74
C THR A 50 5.36 6.67 -3.85
N PRO A 51 6.06 7.15 -4.90
CA PRO A 51 7.47 6.82 -5.10
C PRO A 51 8.42 7.19 -3.96
N ASP A 52 8.06 8.20 -3.17
CA ASP A 52 8.81 8.62 -1.98
C ASP A 52 8.50 7.77 -0.72
N GLY A 53 7.58 6.81 -0.82
CA GLY A 53 7.17 5.91 0.25
C GLY A 53 6.35 6.55 1.36
N LYS A 54 5.99 7.84 1.25
CA LYS A 54 5.36 8.59 2.36
C LYS A 54 3.84 8.53 2.36
N THR A 55 3.25 8.46 1.18
CA THR A 55 1.80 8.46 1.03
C THR A 55 1.33 7.11 0.53
N PHE A 56 0.29 6.57 1.16
CA PHE A 56 -0.40 5.36 0.73
C PHE A 56 -1.74 5.79 0.11
N THR A 57 -2.02 5.37 -1.12
CA THR A 57 -3.19 5.81 -1.89
C THR A 57 -3.87 4.62 -2.55
N GLY A 58 -5.21 4.64 -2.64
CA GLY A 58 -6.01 3.55 -3.19
C GLY A 58 -7.46 3.95 -3.40
N GLY A 59 -8.28 3.00 -3.81
CA GLY A 59 -9.72 3.19 -3.98
C GLY A 59 -10.49 2.77 -2.72
N SER A 60 -11.51 3.56 -2.38
CA SER A 60 -12.47 3.24 -1.31
C SER A 60 -13.89 3.60 -1.76
N GLY A 61 -14.88 2.81 -1.36
CA GLY A 61 -16.28 3.21 -1.48
C GLY A 61 -17.27 2.16 -0.98
N PRO A 62 -18.58 2.36 -1.20
CA PRO A 62 -19.60 1.48 -0.66
C PRO A 62 -19.50 0.06 -1.21
N ARG A 63 -19.83 -0.92 -0.36
CA ARG A 63 -19.92 -2.33 -0.74
C ARG A 63 -20.90 -2.55 -1.89
N ASP A 64 -20.58 -3.50 -2.78
CA ASP A 64 -21.43 -3.91 -3.91
C ASP A 64 -21.77 -2.75 -4.87
N SER A 65 -20.86 -1.77 -4.97
CA SER A 65 -20.97 -0.59 -5.83
C SER A 65 -19.75 -0.43 -6.72
N TYR A 66 -19.91 0.32 -7.81
CA TYR A 66 -18.80 0.80 -8.63
C TYR A 66 -18.42 2.26 -8.30
N ASN A 67 -19.07 2.84 -7.29
CA ASN A 67 -18.82 4.20 -6.85
C ASN A 67 -17.64 4.24 -5.88
N HIS A 68 -16.43 4.36 -6.42
CA HIS A 68 -15.21 4.48 -5.64
C HIS A 68 -14.56 5.84 -5.83
N ASP A 69 -14.03 6.37 -4.73
CA ASP A 69 -13.19 7.56 -4.74
C ASP A 69 -11.73 7.17 -4.53
N ILE A 70 -10.83 8.09 -4.93
CA ILE A 70 -9.40 7.96 -4.68
C ILE A 70 -9.11 8.57 -3.31
N MET A 71 -8.53 7.74 -2.44
CA MET A 71 -8.14 8.12 -1.09
C MET A 71 -6.63 8.15 -0.95
N TRP A 72 -6.13 8.90 0.03
CA TRP A 72 -4.72 8.89 0.41
C TRP A 72 -4.54 9.16 1.90
N VAL A 73 -3.47 8.60 2.46
CA VAL A 73 -3.09 8.81 3.85
C VAL A 73 -1.57 8.74 3.99
N HIS A 74 -1.02 9.54 4.90
CA HIS A 74 0.40 9.45 5.23
C HIS A 74 0.70 8.13 5.96
N LYS A 75 1.80 7.45 5.60
CA LYS A 75 2.13 6.12 6.13
C LYS A 75 2.21 6.07 7.65
N ASP A 76 2.67 7.16 8.26
CA ASP A 76 2.83 7.25 9.72
C ASP A 76 1.51 7.22 10.48
N ASN A 77 0.39 7.51 9.80
CA ASN A 77 -0.94 7.43 10.39
C ASN A 77 -1.49 6.00 10.41
N ILE A 78 -0.83 5.05 9.73
CA ILE A 78 -1.20 3.63 9.72
C ILE A 78 -0.23 2.88 10.63
N PRO A 79 -0.66 2.39 11.81
CA PRO A 79 0.24 1.82 12.82
C PRO A 79 1.16 0.72 12.28
N LEU A 80 0.64 -0.16 11.42
CA LEU A 80 1.39 -1.27 10.84
C LEU A 80 2.35 -0.85 9.71
N LEU A 81 2.28 0.39 9.22
CA LEU A 81 3.12 0.88 8.12
C LEU A 81 4.15 1.94 8.54
N LYS A 82 4.15 2.41 9.79
CA LYS A 82 5.11 3.39 10.30
C LYS A 82 6.56 3.02 9.95
N ASN A 83 6.92 1.77 10.23
CA ASN A 83 8.26 1.23 10.00
C ASN A 83 8.35 0.38 8.72
N PHE A 84 7.29 0.39 7.91
CA PHE A 84 7.31 -0.26 6.61
C PHE A 84 8.04 0.65 5.64
N GLU A 85 9.08 0.11 5.02
CA GLU A 85 9.79 0.75 3.92
C GLU A 85 9.36 0.05 2.63
N PRO A 86 8.49 0.67 1.80
CA PRO A 86 8.20 0.11 0.51
C PRO A 86 9.51 -0.01 -0.25
N ILE A 87 9.76 -1.20 -0.79
CA ILE A 87 10.84 -1.39 -1.76
C ILE A 87 10.52 -0.38 -2.86
N GLY A 88 11.32 0.68 -2.94
CA GLY A 88 11.08 1.79 -3.86
C GLY A 88 10.98 1.29 -5.30
N PRO A 89 10.69 2.17 -6.28
CA PRO A 89 10.76 1.78 -7.67
C PRO A 89 12.07 1.02 -7.89
N PRO A 90 12.05 -0.13 -8.60
CA PRO A 90 13.22 -0.97 -8.70
C PRO A 90 14.42 -0.10 -9.14
N PRO A 91 15.64 -0.36 -8.64
CA PRO A 91 16.75 0.60 -8.71
C PRO A 91 17.03 1.16 -10.12
N ASN A 92 16.62 0.42 -11.15
CA ASN A 92 16.71 0.78 -12.57
C ASN A 92 15.76 1.89 -13.04
N LEU A 93 14.72 2.26 -12.28
CA LEU A 93 13.78 3.34 -12.63
C LEU A 93 14.15 4.72 -12.05
N LEU A 94 15.13 4.77 -11.13
CA LEU A 94 15.64 6.04 -10.56
C LEU A 94 16.88 6.57 -11.28
N ILE A 95 17.36 5.88 -12.32
CA ILE A 95 18.49 6.32 -13.15
C ILE A 95 17.99 7.30 -14.22
N SER A 96 17.57 8.49 -13.82
CA SER A 96 17.53 9.63 -14.73
C SER A 96 17.92 10.91 -14.01
N GLY A 97 19.02 11.53 -14.45
CA GLY A 97 19.30 12.93 -14.12
C GLY A 97 20.64 13.27 -13.45
N LYS A 98 21.78 12.75 -13.93
CA LYS A 98 22.99 13.57 -14.05
C LYS A 98 23.44 13.57 -15.50
N ARG A 99 22.75 14.34 -16.34
CA ARG A 99 23.31 14.76 -17.63
C ARG A 99 24.35 15.83 -17.30
N ASN A 100 25.63 15.47 -17.36
CA ASN A 100 26.71 16.45 -17.29
C ASN A 100 26.51 17.48 -18.40
N SER A 101 26.56 18.76 -18.06
CA SER A 101 26.36 19.89 -18.95
C SER A 101 27.57 20.23 -19.84
N ASP A 102 28.50 19.30 -20.04
CA ASP A 102 29.83 19.61 -20.63
C ASP A 102 30.00 19.24 -22.10
N ASP A 103 28.95 18.79 -22.80
CA ASP A 103 29.05 18.49 -24.22
C ASP A 103 28.30 19.52 -25.09
N ARG A 104 28.90 20.71 -25.18
CA ARG A 104 28.70 21.63 -26.31
C ARG A 104 30.08 22.09 -26.80
N ARG A 105 30.61 21.38 -27.78
CA ARG A 105 31.52 21.91 -28.80
C ARG A 105 31.15 21.34 -30.16
#